data_AF-A0A7V1AI44-F1
#
_entry.id   AF-A0A7V1AI44-F1
#
_cell.length_a   1.000
_cell.length_b   1.000
_cell.length_c   1.000
_cell.angle_alpha   90.00
_cell.angle_beta   90.00
_cell.angle_gamma   90.00
#
_symmetry.space_group_name_H-M   'P 1'
#
loop_
_entity.id
_entity.type
_entity.pdbx_description
1 polymer ?
#
loop_
_entity_poly.entity_id
_entity_poly.type
_entity_poly.pdbx_seq_one_letter_code
_entity_poly.pdbx_strand_id
1 'polypeptide(L)'
;MQGWRGNCSIPGSDGLPVQCVGPWVEDKFFFLERYLIASREARRKFSDNGNAAFIDLFAGPGKCIIKGEKKEIDSGGMRALKREDAPFNNLYYFDIVQANVDSLGKRMNRKSGIHIHCGDSNILVEELMQKLMQDLYRYHFAFIDPFSPQGLKFDTLKKLAKLNKMDMLINFPIGAIKRNLQTWMDRSDTILDDFLGTNEWRREIKESTKGNIFRALIEIYKKQLISIGYPEEGLRAASSDDKICSGLPTVPIRNTKDVDLYVLILASKHPLGQKIWNSIIKYDPVGQKRLF
;
A
#
# COMPACT_ATOMS: atom_id res chain seq x y z
N MET A 1 24.45 0.36 -6.95
CA MET A 1 23.50 1.50 -6.86
C MET A 1 22.25 1.21 -5.99
N GLN A 2 22.25 0.17 -5.15
CA GLN A 2 21.24 0.00 -4.09
C GLN A 2 22.01 -0.13 -2.77
N GLY A 3 21.72 0.77 -1.83
CA GLY A 3 22.17 0.69 -0.45
C GLY A 3 21.21 -0.14 0.41
N TRP A 4 21.51 -0.19 1.70
CA TRP A 4 20.70 -0.89 2.71
C TRP A 4 19.24 -0.43 2.67
N ARG A 5 18.30 -1.39 2.69
CA ARG A 5 16.83 -1.20 2.74
C ARG A 5 16.23 -0.35 1.60
N GLY A 6 16.85 -0.37 0.41
CA GLY A 6 16.25 0.22 -0.80
C GLY A 6 16.61 1.69 -1.04
N ASN A 7 17.43 2.30 -0.19
CA ASN A 7 17.97 3.63 -0.44
C ASN A 7 19.01 3.63 -1.57
N CYS A 8 19.16 4.77 -2.24
CA CYS A 8 20.25 4.98 -3.18
C CYS A 8 21.58 5.14 -2.43
N SER A 9 22.68 4.78 -3.10
CA SER A 9 24.04 5.08 -2.62
C SER A 9 24.43 6.54 -2.81
N ILE A 10 23.66 7.29 -3.60
CA ILE A 10 23.84 8.71 -3.89
C ILE A 10 22.66 9.44 -3.23
N PRO A 11 22.90 10.55 -2.49
CA PRO A 11 21.84 11.34 -1.90
C PRO A 11 21.01 12.06 -2.97
N GLY A 12 19.85 12.59 -2.57
CA GLY A 12 19.09 13.52 -3.40
C GLY A 12 19.80 14.85 -3.57
N SER A 13 19.21 15.70 -4.40
CA SER A 13 19.57 17.08 -4.70
C SER A 13 19.67 17.96 -3.44
N ASP A 14 18.91 17.62 -2.41
CA ASP A 14 18.92 18.26 -1.09
C ASP A 14 19.99 17.69 -0.13
N GLY A 15 20.85 16.79 -0.61
CA GLY A 15 21.88 16.12 0.19
C GLY A 15 21.34 15.06 1.16
N LEU A 16 20.03 14.80 1.16
CA LEU A 16 19.40 13.83 2.07
C LEU A 16 19.20 12.46 1.39
N PRO A 17 19.14 11.37 2.16
CA PRO A 17 18.70 10.05 1.69
C PRO A 17 17.51 10.09 0.74
N VAL A 18 17.53 9.22 -0.27
CA VAL A 18 16.47 9.03 -1.27
C VAL A 18 16.33 7.54 -1.57
N GLN A 19 15.12 7.11 -1.89
CA GLN A 19 14.84 5.71 -2.20
C GLN A 19 15.13 5.41 -3.68
N CYS A 20 15.78 4.28 -3.96
CA CYS A 20 16.12 3.86 -5.32
C CYS A 20 15.06 2.93 -5.89
N VAL A 21 14.28 3.44 -6.84
CA VAL A 21 13.09 2.78 -7.40
C VAL A 21 13.20 2.56 -8.91
N GLY A 22 12.45 1.62 -9.45
CA GLY A 22 12.30 1.48 -10.90
C GLY A 22 11.19 2.37 -11.45
N PRO A 23 11.08 2.52 -12.78
CA PRO A 23 10.12 3.42 -13.43
C PRO A 23 8.66 3.11 -13.10
N TRP A 24 8.32 1.85 -12.84
CA TRP A 24 6.99 1.37 -12.42
C TRP A 24 6.43 2.03 -11.14
N VAL A 25 7.27 2.73 -10.38
CA VAL A 25 6.83 3.51 -9.22
C VAL A 25 5.85 4.61 -9.63
N GLU A 26 5.97 5.14 -10.86
CA GLU A 26 5.11 6.21 -11.36
C GLU A 26 3.68 5.72 -11.53
N ASP A 27 3.46 4.51 -12.06
CA ASP A 27 2.14 3.90 -12.15
C ASP A 27 1.50 3.73 -10.77
N LYS A 28 2.29 3.28 -9.78
CA LYS A 28 1.80 3.12 -8.40
C LYS A 28 1.36 4.46 -7.80
N PHE A 29 2.20 5.49 -7.94
CA PHE A 29 1.86 6.80 -7.41
C PHE A 29 0.72 7.46 -8.20
N PHE A 30 0.59 7.19 -9.49
CA PHE A 30 -0.56 7.58 -10.29
C PHE A 30 -1.86 7.03 -9.69
N PHE A 31 -1.94 5.73 -9.41
CA PHE A 31 -3.16 5.15 -8.83
C PHE A 31 -3.46 5.65 -7.42
N LEU A 32 -2.43 5.81 -6.57
CA LEU A 32 -2.56 6.43 -5.26
C LEU A 32 -3.15 7.85 -5.38
N GLU A 33 -2.54 8.71 -6.20
CA GLU A 33 -2.98 10.10 -6.35
C GLU A 33 -4.39 10.20 -6.93
N ARG A 34 -4.71 9.38 -7.94
CA ARG A 34 -6.06 9.31 -8.49
C ARG A 34 -7.09 8.94 -7.43
N TYR A 35 -6.77 8.00 -6.54
CA TYR A 35 -7.66 7.67 -5.42
C TYR A 35 -7.80 8.82 -4.44
N LEU A 36 -6.69 9.44 -4.02
CA LEU A 36 -6.72 10.57 -3.09
C LEU A 36 -7.50 11.78 -3.65
N ILE A 37 -7.42 12.02 -4.97
CA ILE A 37 -8.18 13.07 -5.66
C ILE A 37 -9.65 12.67 -5.78
N ALA A 38 -9.97 11.48 -6.25
CA ALA A 38 -11.36 11.06 -6.48
C ALA A 38 -12.16 10.85 -5.19
N SER A 39 -11.48 10.50 -4.08
CA SER A 39 -12.08 10.37 -2.75
C SER A 39 -12.24 11.71 -2.01
N ARG A 40 -11.81 12.83 -2.60
CA ARG A 40 -11.77 14.14 -1.95
C ARG A 40 -13.10 14.55 -1.31
N GLU A 41 -14.21 14.51 -2.05
CA GLU A 41 -15.50 14.95 -1.49
C GLU A 41 -16.04 14.03 -0.39
N ALA A 42 -15.72 12.73 -0.46
CA ALA A 42 -16.03 11.81 0.63
C ALA A 42 -15.17 12.11 1.87
N ARG A 43 -13.88 12.38 1.67
CA ARG A 43 -12.94 12.77 2.73
C ARG A 43 -13.28 14.13 3.34
N ARG A 44 -13.82 15.07 2.55
CA ARG A 44 -14.20 16.42 3.00
C ARG A 44 -15.11 16.42 4.23
N LYS A 45 -16.07 15.48 4.25
CA LYS A 45 -17.00 15.24 5.38
C LYS A 45 -16.30 15.02 6.73
N PHE A 46 -15.03 14.65 6.70
CA PHE A 46 -14.19 14.42 7.86
C PHE A 46 -13.10 15.50 7.99
N SER A 47 -12.45 15.86 6.89
CA SER A 47 -11.30 16.78 6.92
C SER A 47 -11.66 18.17 7.44
N ASP A 48 -12.85 18.66 7.12
CA ASP A 48 -13.31 20.00 7.49
C ASP A 48 -13.47 20.15 9.02
N ASN A 49 -13.59 19.02 9.72
CA ASN A 49 -13.68 18.94 11.18
C ASN A 49 -12.41 18.36 11.84
N GLY A 50 -11.28 18.26 11.13
CA GLY A 50 -10.04 17.73 11.71
C GLY A 50 -9.93 16.19 11.75
N ASN A 51 -10.86 15.49 11.11
CA ASN A 51 -11.10 14.05 11.31
C ASN A 51 -10.69 13.17 10.13
N ALA A 52 -9.75 13.61 9.29
CA ALA A 52 -9.12 12.77 8.27
C ALA A 52 -7.68 12.40 8.68
N ALA A 53 -7.35 11.12 8.63
CA ALA A 53 -6.02 10.59 8.92
C ALA A 53 -5.41 9.83 7.74
N PHE A 54 -4.13 10.08 7.48
CA PHE A 54 -3.30 9.33 6.53
C PHE A 54 -2.27 8.53 7.31
N ILE A 55 -2.03 7.28 6.91
CA ILE A 55 -1.07 6.39 7.56
C ILE A 55 -0.18 5.81 6.46
N ASP A 56 1.13 5.98 6.59
CA ASP A 56 2.14 5.36 5.72
C ASP A 56 3.08 4.51 6.57
N LEU A 57 2.91 3.19 6.48
CA LEU A 57 3.67 2.24 7.30
C LEU A 57 5.11 2.01 6.80
N PHE A 58 5.45 2.54 5.62
CA PHE A 58 6.73 2.32 4.92
C PHE A 58 7.17 3.61 4.22
N ALA A 59 7.19 4.72 4.95
CA ALA A 59 7.23 6.07 4.40
C ALA A 59 8.50 6.42 3.62
N GLY A 60 9.63 5.76 3.92
CA GLY A 60 10.90 6.07 3.30
C GLY A 60 11.40 7.47 3.69
N PRO A 61 12.42 7.98 2.98
CA PRO A 61 12.99 9.28 3.27
C PRO A 61 12.14 10.46 2.72
N GLY A 62 11.02 10.19 2.04
CA GLY A 62 10.14 11.22 1.46
C GLY A 62 10.33 11.48 -0.03
N LYS A 63 11.47 11.12 -0.60
CA LYS A 63 11.76 11.21 -2.05
C LYS A 63 12.33 9.91 -2.58
N CYS A 64 12.12 9.68 -3.88
CA CYS A 64 12.68 8.56 -4.62
C CYS A 64 13.46 9.06 -5.85
N ILE A 65 14.45 8.30 -6.31
CA ILE A 65 15.12 8.47 -7.61
C ILE A 65 14.77 7.28 -8.49
N ILE A 66 14.30 7.56 -9.71
CA ILE A 66 14.09 6.55 -10.74
C ILE A 66 15.44 6.13 -11.33
N LYS A 67 15.75 4.84 -11.22
CA LYS A 67 16.98 4.25 -11.77
C LYS A 67 17.07 4.48 -13.27
N GLY A 68 18.21 4.98 -13.74
CA GLY A 68 18.48 5.25 -15.16
C GLY A 68 18.11 6.65 -15.61
N GLU A 69 17.19 7.34 -14.93
CA GLU A 69 16.71 8.67 -15.33
C GLU A 69 17.29 9.80 -14.48
N LYS A 70 17.84 9.50 -13.29
CA LYS A 70 18.24 10.50 -12.27
C LYS A 70 17.11 11.50 -11.91
N LYS A 71 15.87 11.15 -12.21
CA LYS A 71 14.67 11.94 -11.90
C LYS A 71 14.26 11.71 -10.45
N GLU A 72 14.21 12.80 -9.68
CA GLU A 72 13.65 12.79 -8.32
C GLU A 72 12.14 12.97 -8.36
N ILE A 73 11.45 12.17 -7.54
CA ILE A 73 10.00 12.25 -7.35
C ILE A 73 9.65 12.19 -5.87
N ASP A 74 8.52 12.76 -5.51
CA ASP A 74 7.96 12.59 -4.17
C ASP A 74 7.48 11.16 -3.94
N SER A 75 7.72 10.66 -2.73
CA SER A 75 7.12 9.43 -2.21
C SER A 75 5.59 9.53 -2.08
N GLY A 76 4.92 8.39 -1.93
CA GLY A 76 3.46 8.32 -1.72
C GLY A 76 3.02 9.16 -0.52
N GLY A 77 3.74 9.05 0.60
CA GLY A 77 3.48 9.85 1.79
C GLY A 77 3.58 11.36 1.59
N MET A 78 4.57 11.83 0.82
CA MET A 78 4.70 13.25 0.47
C MET A 78 3.60 13.72 -0.49
N ARG A 79 3.13 12.86 -1.40
CA ARG A 79 2.01 13.18 -2.31
C ARG A 79 0.70 13.37 -1.56
N ALA A 80 0.45 12.55 -0.53
CA ALA A 80 -0.68 12.71 0.38
C ALA A 80 -0.60 14.02 1.18
N LEU A 81 0.58 14.36 1.72
CA LEU A 81 0.80 15.62 2.43
C LEU A 81 0.53 16.86 1.59
N LYS A 82 0.85 16.81 0.29
CA LYS A 82 0.64 17.92 -0.65
C LYS A 82 -0.81 18.11 -1.09
N ARG A 83 -1.78 17.33 -0.57
CA ARG A 83 -3.21 17.52 -0.85
C ARG A 83 -3.78 18.61 0.05
N GLU A 84 -3.95 19.82 -0.50
CA GLU A 84 -4.52 20.96 0.26
C GLU A 84 -6.05 20.98 0.24
N ASP A 85 -6.65 20.47 -0.83
CA ASP A 85 -8.11 20.41 -0.98
C ASP A 85 -8.67 19.11 -0.34
N ALA A 86 -9.48 19.29 0.71
CA ALA A 86 -9.84 18.26 1.71
C ALA A 86 -8.59 17.53 2.23
N PRO A 87 -7.76 18.18 3.07
CA PRO A 87 -6.49 17.61 3.50
C PRO A 87 -6.67 16.44 4.47
N PHE A 88 -5.63 15.64 4.66
CA PHE A 88 -5.52 14.82 5.86
C PHE A 88 -5.02 15.71 7.00
N ASN A 89 -5.74 15.73 8.13
CA ASN A 89 -5.40 16.58 9.26
C ASN A 89 -4.34 15.94 10.15
N ASN A 90 -4.27 14.61 10.17
CA ASN A 90 -3.30 13.85 10.94
C ASN A 90 -2.59 12.87 10.00
N LEU A 91 -1.27 12.97 9.86
CA LEU A 91 -0.48 12.12 8.99
C LEU A 91 0.54 11.36 9.84
N TYR A 92 0.51 10.04 9.76
CA TYR A 92 1.35 9.14 10.53
C TYR A 92 2.29 8.41 9.58
N TYR A 93 3.59 8.58 9.78
CA TYR A 93 4.64 8.03 8.93
C TYR A 93 5.55 7.12 9.76
N PHE A 94 5.85 5.95 9.23
CA PHE A 94 6.73 4.97 9.87
C PHE A 94 7.86 4.57 8.93
N ASP A 95 9.07 4.53 9.45
CA ASP A 95 10.20 3.89 8.79
C ASP A 95 11.12 3.30 9.86
N ILE A 96 11.71 2.15 9.58
CA ILE A 96 12.62 1.45 10.48
C ILE A 96 14.04 2.03 10.48
N VAL A 97 14.37 2.88 9.51
CA VAL A 97 15.68 3.50 9.34
C VAL A 97 15.62 4.94 9.83
N GLN A 98 16.34 5.25 10.91
CA GLN A 98 16.39 6.60 11.49
C GLN A 98 16.77 7.68 10.48
N ALA A 99 17.74 7.42 9.59
CA ALA A 99 18.14 8.37 8.56
C ALA A 99 17.02 8.72 7.57
N ASN A 100 16.09 7.79 7.31
CA ASN A 100 14.90 8.06 6.49
C ASN A 100 13.94 8.97 7.25
N VAL A 101 13.67 8.66 8.51
CA VAL A 101 12.82 9.46 9.39
C VAL A 101 13.31 10.91 9.51
N ASP A 102 14.62 11.10 9.73
CA ASP A 102 15.22 12.41 9.82
C ASP A 102 15.09 13.20 8.51
N SER A 103 15.29 12.52 7.37
CA SER A 103 15.14 13.11 6.04
C SER A 103 13.71 13.51 5.73
N LEU A 104 12.77 12.64 6.08
CA LEU A 104 11.33 12.88 5.94
C LEU A 104 10.91 14.08 6.78
N GLY A 105 11.34 14.14 8.04
CA GLY A 105 11.07 15.24 8.96
C GLY A 105 11.58 16.59 8.43
N LYS A 106 12.81 16.62 7.88
CA LYS A 106 13.36 17.82 7.21
C LYS A 106 12.51 18.26 6.02
N ARG A 107 12.06 17.31 5.18
CA ARG A 107 11.27 17.59 3.97
C ARG A 107 9.82 18.03 4.27
N MET A 108 9.25 17.58 5.38
CA MET A 108 7.87 17.91 5.77
C MET A 108 7.73 19.24 6.54
N ASN A 109 8.85 19.85 6.95
CA ASN A 109 8.92 21.17 7.58
C ASN A 109 8.00 21.37 8.81
N ARG A 110 7.85 20.33 9.65
CA ARG A 110 7.17 20.37 10.96
C ARG A 110 5.77 21.01 10.96
N LYS A 111 4.96 20.80 9.91
CA LYS A 111 3.55 21.20 9.93
C LYS A 111 2.81 20.50 11.07
N SER A 112 1.79 21.15 11.63
CA SER A 112 0.91 20.53 12.62
C SER A 112 0.24 19.27 12.06
N GLY A 113 -0.03 18.30 12.93
CA GLY A 113 -0.67 17.03 12.54
C GLY A 113 0.24 16.01 11.87
N ILE A 114 1.54 16.30 11.68
CA ILE A 114 2.51 15.32 11.17
C ILE A 114 3.17 14.58 12.33
N HIS A 115 3.12 13.26 12.28
CA HIS A 115 3.71 12.33 13.25
C HIS A 115 4.64 11.37 12.50
N ILE A 116 5.93 11.37 12.84
CA ILE A 116 6.92 10.50 12.19
C ILE A 116 7.58 9.63 13.26
N HIS A 117 7.56 8.32 13.05
CA HIS A 117 8.02 7.33 14.01
C HIS A 117 9.13 6.47 13.41
N CYS A 118 10.22 6.30 14.15
CA CYS A 118 11.29 5.38 13.79
C CYS A 118 11.07 4.02 14.47
N GLY A 119 10.96 2.96 13.67
CA GLY A 119 10.86 1.58 14.16
C GLY A 119 10.06 0.65 13.25
N ASP A 120 9.89 -0.59 13.68
CA ASP A 120 9.07 -1.58 12.97
C ASP A 120 7.58 -1.21 13.08
N SER A 121 6.96 -0.87 11.95
CA SER A 121 5.54 -0.52 11.90
C SER A 121 4.63 -1.66 12.34
N ASN A 122 5.05 -2.93 12.23
CA ASN A 122 4.29 -4.08 12.73
C ASN A 122 4.16 -4.10 14.27
N ILE A 123 5.09 -3.43 14.97
CA ILE A 123 5.07 -3.27 16.43
C ILE A 123 4.39 -1.96 16.80
N LEU A 124 4.83 -0.85 16.18
CA LEU A 124 4.38 0.51 16.53
C LEU A 124 2.92 0.77 16.19
N VAL A 125 2.30 -0.03 15.32
CA VAL A 125 0.87 0.10 15.01
C VAL A 125 -0.01 -0.06 16.25
N GLU A 126 0.43 -0.78 17.29
CA GLU A 126 -0.35 -0.94 18.53
C GLU A 126 -0.55 0.40 19.26
N GLU A 127 0.53 1.18 19.42
CA GLU A 127 0.47 2.53 20.00
C GLU A 127 -0.37 3.46 19.12
N LEU A 128 -0.22 3.37 17.79
CA LEU A 128 -1.05 4.14 16.86
C LEU A 128 -2.54 3.85 17.06
N MET A 129 -2.91 2.58 17.19
CA MET A 129 -4.30 2.18 17.38
C MET A 129 -4.90 2.72 18.68
N GLN A 130 -4.13 2.75 19.78
CA GLN A 130 -4.57 3.36 21.04
C GLN A 130 -4.92 4.85 20.88
N LYS A 131 -4.21 5.57 20.01
CA LYS A 131 -4.50 6.97 19.68
C LYS A 131 -5.71 7.10 18.75
N LEU A 132 -5.75 6.33 17.66
CA LEU A 132 -6.78 6.46 16.62
C LEU A 132 -8.17 5.99 17.09
N MET A 133 -8.24 5.03 18.02
CA MET A 133 -9.51 4.53 18.54
C MET A 133 -10.25 5.50 19.47
N GLN A 134 -9.59 6.57 19.92
CA GLN A 134 -10.23 7.58 20.78
C GLN A 134 -11.28 8.41 20.03
N ASP A 135 -11.21 8.46 18.70
CA ASP A 135 -12.14 9.21 17.86
C ASP A 135 -12.84 8.28 16.85
N LEU A 136 -14.09 7.94 17.16
CA LEU A 136 -14.91 7.04 16.36
C LEU A 136 -15.43 7.68 15.05
N TYR A 137 -15.33 9.01 14.92
CA TYR A 137 -15.79 9.77 13.75
C TYR A 137 -14.64 10.24 12.86
N ARG A 138 -13.59 9.42 12.73
CA ARG A 138 -12.42 9.70 11.88
C ARG A 138 -12.37 8.82 10.65
N TYR A 139 -12.10 9.41 9.48
CA TYR A 139 -11.75 8.68 8.26
C TYR A 139 -10.25 8.40 8.23
N HIS A 140 -9.88 7.18 7.86
CA HIS A 140 -8.50 6.73 7.81
C HIS A 140 -8.20 6.17 6.42
N PHE A 141 -7.05 6.57 5.87
CA PHE A 141 -6.48 5.97 4.68
C PHE A 141 -5.06 5.50 4.99
N ALA A 142 -4.80 4.20 4.84
CA ALA A 142 -3.49 3.62 5.00
C ALA A 142 -2.87 3.26 3.64
N PHE A 143 -1.68 3.79 3.36
CA PHE A 143 -0.83 3.36 2.26
C PHE A 143 0.19 2.35 2.78
N ILE A 144 0.15 1.14 2.24
CA ILE A 144 0.87 -0.02 2.78
C ILE A 144 1.75 -0.55 1.66
N ASP A 145 2.97 -0.02 1.58
CA ASP A 145 3.91 -0.24 0.47
C ASP A 145 5.23 -0.88 0.95
N PRO A 146 5.19 -2.14 1.43
CA PRO A 146 6.41 -2.80 1.90
C PRO A 146 7.37 -3.03 0.72
N PHE A 147 8.66 -2.82 0.95
CA PHE A 147 9.70 -3.08 -0.07
C PHE A 147 9.78 -4.57 -0.47
N SER A 148 9.43 -5.46 0.46
CA SER A 148 9.43 -6.91 0.26
C SER A 148 8.33 -7.55 1.12
N PRO A 149 7.89 -8.80 0.83
CA PRO A 149 6.85 -9.47 1.62
C PRO A 149 7.19 -9.56 3.12
N GLN A 150 8.47 -9.63 3.48
CA GLN A 150 8.92 -9.68 4.88
C GLN A 150 8.58 -8.41 5.68
N GLY A 151 8.41 -7.27 5.00
CA GLY A 151 8.18 -6.00 5.67
C GLY A 151 6.81 -5.88 6.34
N LEU A 152 5.82 -6.66 5.89
CA LEU A 152 4.44 -6.56 6.36
C LEU A 152 3.97 -7.89 6.95
N LYS A 153 3.45 -7.83 8.17
CA LYS A 153 2.69 -8.92 8.79
C LYS A 153 1.20 -8.66 8.65
N PHE A 154 0.43 -9.71 8.35
CA PHE A 154 -1.02 -9.62 8.24
C PHE A 154 -1.69 -9.13 9.53
N ASP A 155 -1.12 -9.46 10.69
CA ASP A 155 -1.60 -8.97 11.98
C ASP A 155 -1.61 -7.43 12.08
N THR A 156 -0.70 -6.74 11.38
CA THR A 156 -0.71 -5.27 11.26
C THR A 156 -1.98 -4.77 10.58
N LEU A 157 -2.42 -5.48 9.52
CA LEU A 157 -3.68 -5.17 8.85
C LEU A 157 -4.87 -5.47 9.75
N LYS A 158 -4.83 -6.60 10.48
CA LYS A 158 -5.85 -6.96 11.46
C LYS A 158 -6.04 -5.89 12.53
N LYS A 159 -4.95 -5.29 13.01
CA LYS A 159 -5.01 -4.16 13.96
C LYS A 159 -5.65 -2.93 13.35
N LEU A 160 -5.19 -2.49 12.17
CA LEU A 160 -5.78 -1.36 11.45
C LEU A 160 -7.27 -1.56 11.10
N ALA A 161 -7.66 -2.80 10.79
CA ALA A 161 -9.02 -3.17 10.42
C ALA A 161 -10.04 -3.00 11.57
N LYS A 162 -9.59 -2.80 12.81
CA LYS A 162 -10.46 -2.43 13.95
C LYS A 162 -11.05 -1.03 13.79
N LEU A 163 -10.49 -0.17 12.93
CA LEU A 163 -11.03 1.16 12.64
C LEU A 163 -12.22 1.06 11.68
N ASN A 164 -13.36 1.63 12.10
CA ASN A 164 -14.63 1.51 11.38
C ASN A 164 -14.64 2.19 9.99
N LYS A 165 -13.82 3.22 9.80
CA LYS A 165 -13.74 4.01 8.56
C LYS A 165 -12.31 3.97 8.04
N MET A 166 -11.93 2.83 7.50
CA MET A 166 -10.57 2.55 7.03
C MET A 166 -10.58 2.10 5.57
N ASP A 167 -9.77 2.79 4.77
CA ASP A 167 -9.35 2.34 3.45
C ASP A 167 -7.86 1.96 3.51
N MET A 168 -7.49 0.79 3.00
CA MET A 168 -6.10 0.36 2.89
C MET A 168 -5.76 0.15 1.41
N LEU A 169 -4.79 0.90 0.91
CA LEU A 169 -4.17 0.64 -0.39
C LEU A 169 -2.89 -0.16 -0.17
N ILE A 170 -2.97 -1.45 -0.45
CA ILE A 170 -1.92 -2.43 -0.16
C ILE A 170 -1.15 -2.77 -1.42
N ASN A 171 0.17 -2.67 -1.36
CA ASN A 171 1.05 -3.18 -2.38
C ASN A 171 1.33 -4.68 -2.15
N PHE A 172 0.68 -5.55 -2.93
CA PHE A 172 0.86 -7.01 -2.87
C PHE A 172 2.04 -7.46 -3.76
N PRO A 173 3.19 -7.87 -3.19
CA PRO A 173 4.45 -8.06 -3.91
C PRO A 173 4.54 -9.42 -4.65
N ILE A 174 3.60 -9.69 -5.57
CA ILE A 174 3.47 -11.00 -6.22
C ILE A 174 4.75 -11.48 -6.90
N GLY A 175 5.50 -10.60 -7.55
CA GLY A 175 6.74 -10.96 -8.23
C GLY A 175 7.78 -11.51 -7.25
N ALA A 176 7.86 -10.94 -6.04
CA ALA A 176 8.75 -11.44 -4.99
C ALA A 176 8.24 -12.76 -4.41
N ILE A 177 6.91 -12.91 -4.24
CA ILE A 177 6.30 -14.15 -3.75
C ILE A 177 6.57 -15.30 -4.74
N LYS A 178 6.29 -15.11 -6.03
CA LYS A 178 6.50 -16.13 -7.07
C LYS A 178 7.95 -16.64 -7.11
N ARG A 179 8.94 -15.75 -6.99
CA ARG A 179 10.36 -16.13 -7.00
C ARG A 179 10.78 -16.98 -5.81
N ASN A 180 10.12 -16.83 -4.66
CA ASN A 180 10.49 -17.51 -3.42
C ASN A 180 9.48 -18.62 -3.03
N LEU A 181 8.41 -18.81 -3.79
CA LEU A 181 7.32 -19.70 -3.41
C LEU A 181 7.79 -21.13 -3.12
N GLN A 182 8.68 -21.66 -3.96
CA GLN A 182 9.24 -23.01 -3.80
C GLN A 182 10.05 -23.17 -2.52
N THR A 183 10.74 -22.11 -2.05
CA THR A 183 11.55 -22.20 -0.83
C THR A 183 10.68 -22.19 0.44
N TRP A 184 9.43 -21.73 0.34
CA TRP A 184 8.48 -21.66 1.46
C TRP A 184 7.51 -22.84 1.50
N MET A 185 7.35 -23.58 0.40
CA MET A 185 6.37 -24.67 0.27
C MET A 185 6.52 -25.78 1.33
N ASP A 186 7.74 -26.10 1.72
CA ASP A 186 8.06 -27.22 2.61
C ASP A 186 8.50 -26.78 4.02
N ARG A 187 8.23 -25.52 4.40
CA ARG A 187 8.58 -24.94 5.70
C ARG A 187 7.35 -24.40 6.39
N SER A 188 7.32 -24.35 7.72
CA SER A 188 6.35 -23.56 8.51
C SER A 188 6.92 -22.18 8.84
N ASP A 189 6.08 -21.29 9.37
CA ASP A 189 6.47 -19.99 9.94
C ASP A 189 7.30 -19.14 8.95
N THR A 190 6.85 -19.15 7.70
CA THR A 190 7.52 -18.49 6.58
C THR A 190 7.07 -17.04 6.45
N ILE A 191 7.87 -16.26 5.71
CA ILE A 191 7.52 -14.89 5.31
C ILE A 191 6.13 -14.83 4.66
N LEU A 192 5.74 -15.85 3.89
CA LEU A 192 4.43 -15.87 3.23
C LEU A 192 3.28 -16.17 4.20
N ASP A 193 3.53 -16.95 5.26
CA ASP A 193 2.54 -17.17 6.32
C ASP A 193 2.25 -15.87 7.06
N ASP A 194 3.31 -15.17 7.45
CA ASP A 194 3.22 -13.86 8.10
C ASP A 194 2.50 -12.85 7.20
N PHE A 195 2.84 -12.81 5.91
CA PHE A 195 2.27 -11.84 4.97
C PHE A 195 0.79 -12.13 4.66
N LEU A 196 0.42 -13.40 4.43
CA LEU A 196 -0.96 -13.78 4.14
C LEU A 196 -1.83 -13.92 5.40
N GLY A 197 -1.23 -14.13 6.57
CA GLY A 197 -1.94 -14.39 7.82
C GLY A 197 -2.45 -15.83 7.97
N THR A 198 -2.01 -16.73 7.09
CA THR A 198 -2.45 -18.13 7.08
C THR A 198 -1.39 -19.02 6.44
N ASN A 199 -1.37 -20.30 6.79
CA ASN A 199 -0.53 -21.33 6.16
C ASN A 199 -1.29 -22.16 5.10
N GLU A 200 -2.61 -21.94 4.96
CA GLU A 200 -3.52 -22.70 4.08
C GLU A 200 -3.13 -22.60 2.60
N TRP A 201 -2.40 -21.54 2.23
CA TRP A 201 -1.93 -21.31 0.86
C TRP A 201 -1.12 -22.48 0.31
N ARG A 202 -0.41 -23.24 1.15
CA ARG A 202 0.34 -24.42 0.71
C ARG A 202 -0.57 -25.50 0.14
N ARG A 203 -1.68 -25.76 0.83
CA ARG A 203 -2.67 -26.76 0.39
C ARG A 203 -3.36 -26.27 -0.88
N GLU A 204 -3.85 -25.03 -0.89
CA GLU A 204 -4.56 -24.47 -2.04
C GLU A 204 -3.68 -24.42 -3.31
N ILE A 205 -2.37 -24.13 -3.17
CA ILE A 205 -1.44 -24.14 -4.30
C ILE A 205 -1.12 -25.57 -4.77
N LYS A 206 -0.99 -26.54 -3.86
CA LYS A 206 -0.76 -27.96 -4.22
C LYS A 206 -1.96 -28.56 -4.96
N GLU A 207 -3.17 -28.17 -4.58
CA GLU A 207 -4.44 -28.63 -5.17
C GLU A 207 -4.81 -27.85 -6.45
N SER A 208 -4.26 -26.66 -6.66
CA SER A 208 -4.46 -25.88 -7.89
C SER A 208 -3.85 -26.61 -9.09
N THR A 209 -4.65 -26.81 -10.15
CA THR A 209 -4.09 -27.07 -11.48
C THR A 209 -3.14 -25.92 -11.84
N LYS A 210 -2.08 -26.20 -12.60
CA LYS A 210 -0.96 -25.27 -12.92
C LYS A 210 -1.36 -23.91 -13.55
N GLY A 211 -2.66 -23.63 -13.69
CA GLY A 211 -3.23 -22.49 -14.39
C GLY A 211 -3.30 -21.16 -13.64
N ASN A 212 -3.38 -21.09 -12.30
CA ASN A 212 -3.29 -19.76 -11.66
C ASN A 212 -2.98 -19.70 -10.15
N ILE A 213 -1.74 -20.02 -9.77
CA ILE A 213 -1.19 -19.79 -8.41
C ILE A 213 -1.44 -18.36 -7.92
N PHE A 214 -1.36 -17.38 -8.82
CA PHE A 214 -1.58 -15.99 -8.46
C PHE A 214 -3.02 -15.71 -8.03
N ARG A 215 -4.00 -16.18 -8.80
CA ARG A 215 -5.42 -16.07 -8.43
C ARG A 215 -5.69 -16.73 -7.09
N ALA A 216 -5.13 -17.92 -6.85
CA ALA A 216 -5.26 -18.59 -5.56
C ALA A 216 -4.74 -17.72 -4.41
N LEU A 217 -3.54 -17.15 -4.54
CA LEU A 217 -2.96 -16.26 -3.54
C LEU A 217 -3.82 -15.00 -3.28
N ILE A 218 -4.38 -14.41 -4.34
CA ILE A 218 -5.28 -13.26 -4.25
C ILE A 218 -6.59 -13.61 -3.55
N GLU A 219 -7.19 -14.77 -3.86
CA GLU A 219 -8.41 -15.24 -3.20
C GLU A 219 -8.17 -15.59 -1.73
N ILE A 220 -7.02 -16.20 -1.40
CA ILE A 220 -6.61 -16.44 0.00
C ILE A 220 -6.52 -15.10 0.73
N TYR A 221 -5.83 -14.12 0.14
CA TYR A 221 -5.67 -12.82 0.75
C TYR A 221 -7.00 -12.09 0.93
N LYS A 222 -7.92 -12.22 -0.04
CA LYS A 222 -9.30 -11.73 0.08
C LYS A 222 -10.03 -12.36 1.26
N LYS A 223 -10.01 -13.68 1.40
CA LYS A 223 -10.63 -14.39 2.53
C LYS A 223 -10.07 -13.89 3.86
N GLN A 224 -8.75 -13.65 3.93
CA GLN A 224 -8.10 -13.11 5.11
C GLN A 224 -8.54 -11.67 5.41
N LEU A 225 -8.65 -10.80 4.40
CA LEU A 225 -9.20 -9.45 4.59
C LEU A 225 -10.66 -9.48 5.09
N ILE A 226 -11.48 -10.41 4.58
CA ILE A 226 -12.86 -10.62 5.05
C ILE A 226 -12.87 -11.07 6.52
N SER A 227 -11.97 -11.99 6.91
CA SER A 227 -11.91 -12.52 8.29
C SER A 227 -11.56 -11.45 9.33
N ILE A 228 -10.90 -10.37 8.93
CA ILE A 228 -10.60 -9.19 9.78
C ILE A 228 -11.64 -8.06 9.62
N GLY A 229 -12.79 -8.37 9.01
CA GLY A 229 -13.98 -7.52 8.98
C GLY A 229 -14.06 -6.55 7.81
N TYR A 230 -13.36 -6.78 6.71
CA TYR A 230 -13.65 -6.05 5.47
C TYR A 230 -14.89 -6.63 4.78
N PRO A 231 -15.88 -5.80 4.43
CA PRO A 231 -17.07 -6.28 3.74
C PRO A 231 -16.72 -6.72 2.30
N GLU A 232 -17.45 -7.70 1.77
CA GLU A 232 -17.24 -8.17 0.40
C GLU A 232 -17.41 -7.05 -0.64
N GLU A 233 -18.37 -6.13 -0.41
CA GLU A 233 -18.58 -4.96 -1.27
C GLU A 233 -17.39 -4.00 -1.27
N GLY A 234 -16.61 -4.00 -0.17
CA GLY A 234 -15.38 -3.24 -0.01
C GLY A 234 -14.16 -3.89 -0.66
N LEU A 235 -14.33 -5.07 -1.24
CA LEU A 235 -13.31 -5.89 -1.90
C LEU A 235 -13.75 -6.32 -3.32
N ARG A 236 -14.89 -5.84 -3.81
CA ARG A 236 -15.45 -6.29 -5.08
C ARG A 236 -14.95 -5.45 -6.26
N ALA A 237 -14.27 -6.10 -7.20
CA ALA A 237 -13.99 -5.51 -8.51
C ALA A 237 -15.29 -5.35 -9.33
N ALA A 238 -15.44 -4.22 -10.01
CA ALA A 238 -16.49 -4.06 -11.02
C ALA A 238 -16.06 -4.84 -12.27
N SER A 239 -16.52 -6.09 -12.38
CA SER A 239 -16.44 -6.96 -13.58
C SER A 239 -15.15 -6.76 -14.40
N SER A 240 -14.04 -7.33 -13.93
CA SER A 240 -12.79 -7.39 -14.70
C SER A 240 -12.73 -8.72 -15.45
N ASP A 241 -12.67 -8.67 -16.78
CA ASP A 241 -12.39 -9.82 -17.66
C ASP A 241 -10.91 -10.27 -17.62
N ASP A 242 -10.09 -9.60 -16.80
CA ASP A 242 -8.74 -10.06 -16.48
C ASP A 242 -8.84 -11.36 -15.67
N LYS A 243 -8.86 -12.49 -16.40
CA LYS A 243 -9.00 -13.87 -15.88
C LYS A 243 -8.00 -14.18 -14.75
N ILE A 244 -6.95 -13.39 -14.65
CA ILE A 244 -5.85 -13.54 -13.70
C ILE A 244 -6.16 -12.90 -12.34
N CYS A 245 -6.88 -11.77 -12.30
CA CYS A 245 -7.12 -10.99 -11.08
C CYS A 245 -8.60 -10.92 -10.65
N SER A 246 -9.45 -11.82 -11.14
CA SER A 246 -10.87 -11.85 -10.78
C SER A 246 -11.04 -11.95 -9.26
N GLY A 247 -11.77 -11.03 -8.64
CA GLY A 247 -12.27 -11.20 -7.26
C GLY A 247 -11.82 -10.14 -6.26
N LEU A 248 -10.67 -9.50 -6.46
CA LEU A 248 -10.20 -8.34 -5.70
C LEU A 248 -10.11 -7.09 -6.59
N PRO A 249 -10.20 -5.90 -6.00
CA PRO A 249 -10.22 -4.67 -6.75
C PRO A 249 -8.80 -4.22 -7.01
N THR A 250 -8.18 -4.80 -8.04
CA THR A 250 -6.74 -4.71 -8.19
C THR A 250 -6.27 -4.09 -9.48
N VAL A 251 -5.06 -3.55 -9.46
CA VAL A 251 -4.33 -3.19 -10.68
C VAL A 251 -2.91 -3.79 -10.66
N PRO A 252 -2.53 -4.59 -11.66
CA PRO A 252 -1.16 -5.07 -11.80
C PRO A 252 -0.24 -3.92 -12.18
N ILE A 253 0.93 -3.89 -11.58
CA ILE A 253 2.02 -2.97 -11.89
C ILE A 253 3.20 -3.79 -12.39
N ARG A 254 3.68 -3.44 -13.59
CA ARG A 254 4.63 -4.25 -14.36
C ARG A 254 5.96 -3.53 -14.52
N ASN A 255 7.02 -4.29 -14.76
CA ASN A 255 8.30 -3.71 -15.15
C ASN A 255 8.36 -3.41 -16.66
N THR A 256 9.49 -2.90 -17.14
CA THR A 256 9.72 -2.61 -18.56
C THR A 256 9.73 -3.84 -19.49
N LYS A 257 9.66 -5.05 -18.93
CA LYS A 257 9.53 -6.33 -19.66
C LYS A 257 8.13 -6.93 -19.54
N ASP A 258 7.14 -6.14 -19.14
CA ASP A 258 5.74 -6.55 -18.96
C ASP A 258 5.53 -7.68 -17.91
N VAL A 259 6.46 -7.81 -16.95
CA VAL A 259 6.32 -8.78 -15.85
C VAL A 259 5.68 -8.13 -14.63
N ASP A 260 4.60 -8.74 -14.11
CA ASP A 260 3.93 -8.31 -12.87
C ASP A 260 4.91 -8.31 -11.69
N LEU A 261 5.20 -7.11 -11.18
CA LEU A 261 6.01 -6.93 -9.98
C LEU A 261 5.15 -7.04 -8.74
N TYR A 262 4.03 -6.33 -8.75
CA TYR A 262 3.09 -6.26 -7.66
C TYR A 262 1.71 -5.90 -8.14
N VAL A 263 0.75 -6.03 -7.23
CA VAL A 263 -0.65 -5.76 -7.45
C VAL A 263 -1.12 -4.81 -6.37
N LEU A 264 -1.70 -3.67 -6.76
CA LEU A 264 -2.31 -2.77 -5.79
C LEU A 264 -3.71 -3.29 -5.46
N ILE A 265 -4.00 -3.45 -4.18
CA ILE A 265 -5.29 -3.93 -3.66
C ILE A 265 -5.88 -2.81 -2.82
N LEU A 266 -7.07 -2.32 -3.16
CA LEU A 266 -7.84 -1.49 -2.24
C LEU A 266 -8.70 -2.39 -1.36
N ALA A 267 -8.58 -2.28 -0.04
CA ALA A 267 -9.54 -2.83 0.90
C ALA A 267 -10.26 -1.67 1.60
N SER A 268 -11.58 -1.56 1.42
CA SER A 268 -12.36 -0.46 1.99
C SER A 268 -13.43 -0.94 2.95
N LYS A 269 -13.61 -0.28 4.10
CA LYS A 269 -14.74 -0.53 4.99
C LYS A 269 -16.07 0.01 4.45
N HIS A 270 -16.04 0.84 3.41
CA HIS A 270 -17.24 1.49 2.88
C HIS A 270 -17.39 1.26 1.36
N PRO A 271 -18.57 0.83 0.85
CA PRO A 271 -18.76 0.51 -0.58
C PRO A 271 -18.39 1.65 -1.55
N LEU A 272 -18.51 2.91 -1.10
CA LEU A 272 -18.10 4.08 -1.88
C LEU A 272 -16.60 4.08 -2.23
N GLY A 273 -15.71 3.68 -1.31
CA GLY A 273 -14.27 3.62 -1.59
C GLY A 273 -13.99 2.66 -2.74
N GLN A 274 -14.67 1.51 -2.71
CA GLN A 274 -14.58 0.52 -3.77
C GLN A 274 -15.16 1.01 -5.11
N LYS A 275 -16.29 1.71 -5.08
CA LYS A 275 -16.88 2.35 -6.29
C LYS A 275 -15.91 3.36 -6.91
N ILE A 276 -15.24 4.17 -6.09
CA ILE A 276 -14.26 5.17 -6.55
C ILE A 276 -13.08 4.45 -7.22
N TRP A 277 -12.49 3.48 -6.54
CA TRP A 277 -11.35 2.73 -7.07
C TRP A 277 -11.64 1.99 -8.37
N ASN A 278 -12.79 1.32 -8.44
CA ASN A 278 -13.26 0.68 -9.67
C ASN A 278 -13.44 1.67 -10.83
N SER A 279 -13.65 2.96 -10.57
CA SER A 279 -13.69 3.97 -11.64
C SER A 279 -12.30 4.41 -12.09
N ILE A 280 -11.31 4.36 -11.20
CA ILE A 280 -9.92 4.72 -11.46
C ILE A 280 -9.22 3.65 -12.28
N ILE A 281 -9.32 2.37 -11.88
CA ILE A 281 -8.57 1.27 -12.51
C ILE A 281 -9.05 0.91 -13.93
N LYS A 282 -10.11 1.55 -14.43
CA LYS A 282 -10.57 1.45 -15.83
C LYS A 282 -9.63 2.12 -16.82
N TYR A 283 -8.81 3.06 -16.33
CA TYR A 283 -7.88 3.83 -17.14
C TYR A 283 -6.46 3.47 -16.72
N ASP A 284 -5.60 3.25 -17.70
CA ASP A 284 -4.17 3.13 -17.44
C ASP A 284 -3.51 4.53 -17.26
N PRO A 285 -2.25 4.59 -16.81
CA PRO A 285 -1.51 5.85 -16.67
C PRO A 285 -1.32 6.65 -17.97
N VAL A 286 -1.50 6.01 -19.14
CA VAL A 286 -1.41 6.65 -20.47
C VAL A 286 -2.79 7.18 -20.91
N GLY A 287 -3.83 7.01 -20.09
CA GLY A 287 -5.18 7.49 -20.34
C GLY A 287 -5.99 6.61 -21.29
N GLN A 288 -5.44 5.46 -21.70
CA GLN A 288 -6.22 4.50 -22.48
C GLN A 288 -7.19 3.79 -21.55
N LYS A 289 -8.43 3.68 -22.02
CA LYS A 289 -9.40 2.78 -21.41
C LYS A 289 -8.81 1.38 -21.58
N ARG A 290 -8.59 0.64 -20.48
CA ARG A 290 -8.26 -0.78 -20.60
C ARG A 290 -9.40 -1.42 -21.38
N LEU A 291 -9.12 -1.92 -22.59
CA LEU A 291 -10.08 -2.68 -23.37
C LEU A 291 -10.41 -3.91 -22.51
N PHE A 292 -11.66 -3.92 -22.05
CA PHE A 292 -12.26 -4.98 -21.25
C PHE A 292 -12.38 -6.23 -22.13
#